data_AF-U5SBC1-F1
#
_entry.id   AF-U5SBC1-F1
#
_cell.length_a   1.000
_cell.length_b   1.000
_cell.length_c   1.000
_cell.angle_alpha   90.00
_cell.angle_beta   90.00
_cell.angle_gamma   90.00
#
_symmetry.space_group_name_H-M   'P 1'
#
loop_
_entity.id
_entity.type
_entity.pdbx_description
1 polymer ?
#
loop_
_entity_poly.entity_id
_entity_poly.type
_entity_poly.pdbx_seq_one_letter_code
_entity_poly.pdbx_strand_id
1 'polypeptide(L)'
;MNKNLNNPKIDICPIKPKNLDFIWKIAYGQKENTWMNWNGPYFNNSVYKKEEFVNKVGKKWMMRVGEKTGMLLEGRIRKVRYWQNQYWDSIKYGVLREEWHVLTSKNHK
;
A
#
# COMPACT_ATOMS: atom_id res chain seq x y z
N MET A 1 21.55 -31.85 -11.27
CA MET A 1 21.97 -30.71 -10.42
C MET A 1 20.76 -30.23 -9.62
N ASN A 2 20.63 -30.68 -8.37
CA ASN A 2 19.57 -30.26 -7.47
C ASN A 2 19.89 -28.87 -6.92
N LYS A 3 19.20 -27.83 -7.39
CA LYS A 3 19.20 -26.54 -6.71
C LYS A 3 18.29 -26.69 -5.49
N ASN A 4 18.90 -26.94 -4.32
CA ASN A 4 18.23 -26.73 -3.04
C ASN A 4 17.82 -25.25 -2.97
N LEU A 5 16.54 -24.99 -3.22
CA LEU A 5 15.92 -23.70 -2.95
C LEU A 5 15.82 -23.59 -1.43
N ASN A 6 16.85 -23.04 -0.80
CA ASN A 6 16.80 -22.61 0.59
C ASN A 6 15.59 -21.69 0.74
N ASN A 7 14.52 -22.17 1.37
CA ASN A 7 13.30 -21.39 1.52
C ASN A 7 13.63 -20.17 2.40
N PRO A 8 13.71 -18.94 1.84
CA PRO A 8 14.07 -17.80 2.64
C PRO A 8 12.97 -17.58 3.70
N LYS A 9 13.35 -17.25 4.92
CA LYS A 9 12.38 -16.89 5.95
C LYS A 9 11.63 -15.64 5.49
N ILE A 10 10.34 -15.79 5.18
CA ILE A 10 9.47 -14.69 4.74
C ILE A 10 8.75 -14.14 5.98
N ASP A 11 9.08 -12.90 6.36
CA ASP A 11 8.38 -12.19 7.43
C ASP A 11 7.38 -11.19 6.82
N ILE A 12 6.11 -11.29 7.20
CA ILE A 12 5.06 -10.34 6.78
C ILE A 12 5.14 -9.11 7.70
N CYS A 13 5.25 -7.91 7.12
CA CYS A 13 5.35 -6.67 7.87
C CYS A 13 4.24 -5.67 7.45
N PRO A 14 3.65 -4.91 8.39
CA PRO A 14 2.72 -3.84 8.05
C PRO A 14 3.35 -2.81 7.12
N ILE A 15 2.61 -2.41 6.09
CA ILE A 15 3.03 -1.36 5.16
C ILE A 15 3.17 -0.01 5.89
N LYS A 16 4.34 0.60 5.82
CA LYS A 16 4.63 1.94 6.38
C LYS A 16 4.82 2.94 5.25
N PRO A 17 4.68 4.26 5.48
CA PRO A 17 4.89 5.26 4.45
C PRO A 17 6.26 5.17 3.75
N LYS A 18 7.31 4.75 4.48
CA LYS A 18 8.65 4.50 3.92
C LYS A 18 8.70 3.37 2.88
N ASN A 19 7.74 2.44 2.91
CA ASN A 19 7.65 1.36 1.94
C ASN A 19 7.10 1.83 0.59
N LEU A 20 6.45 3.00 0.51
CA LEU A 20 5.88 3.52 -0.74
C LEU A 20 6.94 3.74 -1.82
N ASP A 21 8.16 4.13 -1.43
CA ASP A 21 9.27 4.28 -2.38
C ASP A 21 9.66 2.94 -3.01
N PHE A 22 9.80 1.91 -2.18
CA PHE A 22 10.11 0.56 -2.63
C PHE A 22 8.99 -0.02 -3.52
N ILE A 23 7.74 0.21 -3.14
CA ILE A 23 6.56 -0.22 -3.94
C ILE A 23 6.55 0.48 -5.29
N TRP A 24 6.82 1.80 -5.33
CA TRP A 24 6.93 2.53 -6.58
C TRP A 24 8.05 1.97 -7.46
N LYS A 25 9.22 1.66 -6.87
CA LYS A 25 10.35 1.10 -7.60
C LYS A 25 10.00 -0.24 -8.26
N ILE A 26 9.26 -1.10 -7.57
CA ILE A 26 8.80 -2.38 -8.13
C ILE A 26 7.74 -2.17 -9.21
N ALA A 27 6.76 -1.30 -8.96
CA ALA A 27 5.61 -1.12 -9.83
C ALA A 27 5.92 -0.29 -11.09
N TYR A 28 6.74 0.74 -10.97
CA TYR A 28 6.94 1.75 -12.02
C TYR A 28 8.40 2.12 -12.27
N GLY A 29 9.32 1.64 -11.42
CA GLY A 29 10.74 1.97 -11.51
C GLY A 29 11.55 1.12 -12.50
N GLN A 30 10.91 0.19 -13.22
CA GLN A 30 11.54 -0.60 -14.27
C GLN A 30 11.55 0.18 -15.59
N LYS A 31 12.62 0.00 -16.39
CA LYS A 31 12.79 0.73 -17.67
C LYS A 31 11.66 0.45 -18.66
N GLU A 32 11.13 -0.78 -18.62
CA GLU A 32 9.94 -1.20 -19.34
C GLU A 32 9.01 -1.85 -18.32
N ASN A 33 7.88 -1.20 -18.02
CA ASN A 33 6.86 -1.77 -17.13
C ASN A 33 6.09 -2.86 -17.88
N THR A 34 6.72 -4.02 -18.11
CA THR A 34 6.19 -5.12 -18.94
C THR A 34 4.84 -5.64 -18.45
N TRP A 35 4.53 -5.50 -17.16
CA TRP A 35 3.21 -5.81 -16.61
C TRP A 35 2.09 -4.92 -17.20
N MET A 36 2.39 -3.70 -17.65
CA MET A 36 1.41 -2.81 -18.29
C MET A 36 0.99 -3.30 -19.67
N ASN A 37 1.77 -4.17 -20.32
CA ASN A 37 1.40 -4.79 -21.60
C ASN A 37 0.17 -5.70 -21.46
N TRP A 38 -0.15 -6.14 -20.24
CA TRP A 38 -1.34 -6.94 -19.93
C TRP A 38 -2.56 -6.08 -19.56
N ASN A 39 -2.43 -4.76 -19.58
CA ASN A 39 -3.59 -3.87 -19.44
C ASN A 39 -4.45 -3.96 -20.70
N GLY A 40 -5.77 -4.04 -20.52
CA GLY A 40 -6.69 -3.93 -21.63
C GLY A 40 -6.53 -2.59 -22.37
N PRO A 41 -6.87 -2.52 -23.67
CA PRO A 41 -6.63 -1.35 -24.54
C PRO A 41 -7.39 -0.08 -24.12
N TYR A 42 -8.23 -0.16 -23.10
CA TYR A 42 -9.04 0.94 -22.57
C TYR A 42 -8.44 1.58 -21.29
N PHE A 43 -7.43 0.96 -20.69
CA PHE A 43 -6.77 1.50 -19.50
C PHE A 43 -5.61 2.41 -19.93
N ASN A 44 -5.89 3.69 -20.16
CA ASN A 44 -4.85 4.70 -20.39
C ASN A 44 -4.22 5.14 -19.07
N ASN A 45 -3.64 4.20 -18.33
CA ASN A 45 -3.02 4.46 -17.04
C ASN A 45 -1.65 5.11 -17.28
N SER A 46 -1.53 6.40 -16.96
CA SER A 46 -0.22 7.06 -16.96
C SER A 46 0.68 6.48 -15.86
N VAL A 47 1.95 6.29 -16.17
CA VAL A 47 2.96 5.90 -15.18
C VAL A 47 3.12 7.06 -14.19
N TYR A 48 2.83 6.82 -12.91
CA TYR A 48 2.99 7.86 -11.89
C TYR A 48 4.47 8.21 -11.69
N LYS A 49 4.78 9.50 -11.61
CA LYS A 49 6.09 9.95 -11.11
C LYS A 49 6.25 9.55 -9.65
N LYS A 50 7.48 9.25 -9.22
CA LYS A 50 7.78 8.82 -7.84
C LYS A 50 7.20 9.75 -6.78
N GLU A 51 7.41 11.05 -6.93
CA GLU A 51 6.93 12.07 -5.98
C GLU A 51 5.40 12.09 -5.90
N GLU A 52 4.73 12.03 -7.06
CA GLU A 52 3.27 11.99 -7.13
C GLU A 52 2.71 10.73 -6.46
N PHE A 53 3.35 9.59 -6.72
CA PHE A 53 2.95 8.32 -6.13
C PHE A 53 3.10 8.37 -4.60
N VAL A 54 4.30 8.69 -4.10
CA VAL A 54 4.58 8.69 -2.65
C VAL A 54 3.72 9.72 -1.91
N ASN A 55 3.47 10.88 -2.50
CA ASN A 55 2.74 11.95 -1.80
C ASN A 55 1.23 11.86 -1.91
N LYS A 56 0.69 11.27 -2.98
CA LYS A 56 -0.76 11.21 -3.22
C LYS A 56 -1.27 9.77 -3.39
N VAL A 57 -0.87 9.09 -4.46
CA VAL A 57 -1.50 7.83 -4.88
C VAL A 57 -1.26 6.72 -3.87
N GLY A 58 -0.01 6.49 -3.48
CA GLY A 58 0.40 5.46 -2.53
C GLY A 58 -0.26 5.65 -1.16
N LYS A 59 -0.38 6.88 -0.66
CA LYS A 59 -1.10 7.16 0.60
C LYS A 59 -2.58 6.81 0.50
N LYS A 60 -3.25 7.14 -0.62
CA LYS A 60 -4.64 6.74 -0.87
C LYS A 60 -4.80 5.23 -0.93
N TRP A 61 -3.85 4.53 -1.56
CA TRP A 61 -3.87 3.08 -1.64
C TRP A 61 -3.71 2.45 -0.24
N MET A 62 -2.82 2.98 0.59
CA MET A 62 -2.70 2.53 1.99
C MET A 62 -4.01 2.67 2.76
N MET A 63 -4.72 3.80 2.62
CA MET A 63 -6.04 3.98 3.25
C MET A 63 -7.05 2.95 2.74
N ARG A 64 -7.11 2.76 1.42
CA ARG A 64 -8.02 1.79 0.79
C ARG A 64 -7.73 0.35 1.23
N VAL A 65 -6.46 0.01 1.49
CA VAL A 65 -6.10 -1.30 2.06
C VAL A 65 -6.68 -1.42 3.46
N GLY A 66 -6.50 -0.42 4.34
CA GLY A 66 -7.10 -0.42 5.68
C GLY A 66 -8.62 -0.62 5.65
N GLU A 67 -9.31 0.15 4.81
CA GLU A 67 -10.76 0.01 4.57
C GLU A 67 -11.14 -1.39 4.08
N LYS A 68 -10.39 -1.94 3.11
CA LYS A 68 -10.66 -3.27 2.54
C LYS A 68 -10.35 -4.41 3.51
N THR A 69 -9.42 -4.22 4.43
CA THR A 69 -9.15 -5.16 5.52
C THR A 69 -10.16 -5.07 6.66
N GLY A 70 -11.16 -4.18 6.56
CA GLY A 70 -12.20 -4.00 7.57
C GLY A 70 -11.78 -3.12 8.76
N MET A 71 -10.69 -2.37 8.64
CA MET A 71 -10.31 -1.38 9.66
C MET A 71 -11.21 -0.15 9.56
N LEU A 72 -11.53 0.44 10.69
CA LEU A 72 -12.33 1.65 10.81
C LEU A 72 -11.44 2.88 10.91
N LEU A 73 -11.89 3.99 10.31
CA LEU A 73 -11.26 5.30 10.46
C LEU A 73 -11.63 5.89 11.83
N GLU A 74 -10.72 5.80 12.79
CA GLU A 74 -10.95 6.25 14.17
C GLU A 74 -10.71 7.75 14.35
N GLY A 75 -9.90 8.36 13.49
CA GLY A 75 -9.62 9.78 13.62
C GLY A 75 -8.77 10.39 12.52
N ARG A 76 -8.99 11.70 12.31
CA ARG A 76 -8.21 12.55 11.42
C ARG A 76 -7.77 13.79 12.17
N ILE A 77 -6.48 13.86 12.47
CA ILE A 77 -5.87 15.02 13.13
C ILE A 77 -5.37 15.97 12.05
N ARG A 78 -6.01 17.14 11.92
CA ARG A 78 -5.75 18.09 10.84
C ARG A 78 -4.46 18.89 11.07
N LYS A 79 -3.70 19.13 10.00
CA LYS A 79 -2.51 20.00 9.95
C LYS A 79 -1.44 19.71 11.03
N VAL A 80 -1.28 18.46 11.44
CA VAL A 80 -0.39 18.09 12.55
C VAL A 80 1.09 17.95 12.15
N ARG A 81 1.38 17.68 10.87
CA ARG A 81 2.77 17.56 10.41
C ARG A 81 3.10 18.59 9.34
N TYR A 82 4.13 19.40 9.57
CA TYR A 82 4.66 20.31 8.58
C TYR A 82 5.82 19.64 7.81
N TRP A 83 5.72 19.58 6.48
CA TRP A 83 6.75 19.02 5.60
C TRP A 83 6.61 19.59 4.19
N GLN A 84 7.74 20.01 3.59
CA GLN A 84 7.82 20.65 2.26
C GLN A 84 6.86 21.85 2.10
N ASN A 85 6.93 22.80 3.02
CA ASN A 85 6.09 24.00 3.02
C ASN A 85 4.58 23.75 3.03
N GLN A 86 4.16 22.56 3.49
CA GLN A 86 2.77 22.15 3.54
C GLN A 86 2.46 21.45 4.86
N TYR A 87 1.25 21.69 5.38
CA TYR A 87 0.71 20.94 6.52
C TYR A 87 -0.03 19.69 6.06
N TRP A 88 0.20 18.59 6.78
CA TRP A 88 -0.33 17.27 6.51
C TRP A 88 -1.18 16.79 7.69
N ASP A 89 -2.26 16.10 7.35
CA ASP A 89 -3.13 15.45 8.32
C ASP A 89 -2.53 14.09 8.72
N SER A 90 -2.79 13.68 9.97
CA SER A 90 -2.53 12.31 10.43
C SER A 90 -3.85 11.56 10.51
N ILE A 91 -3.90 10.40 9.87
CA ILE A 91 -5.09 9.56 9.76
C ILE A 91 -4.81 8.29 10.57
N LYS A 92 -5.76 7.89 11.41
CA LYS A 92 -5.65 6.71 12.26
C LYS A 92 -6.72 5.70 11.89
N TYR A 93 -6.28 4.48 11.61
CA TYR A 93 -7.16 3.33 11.41
C TYR A 93 -6.93 2.33 12.53
N GLY A 94 -8.02 1.71 12.98
CA GLY A 94 -8.01 0.69 14.02
C GLY A 94 -9.01 -0.43 13.71
N VAL A 95 -8.79 -1.56 14.36
CA VAL A 95 -9.70 -2.70 14.37
C VAL A 95 -9.54 -3.37 15.72
N LEU A 96 -10.66 -3.71 16.37
CA LEU A 96 -10.63 -4.42 17.63
C LEU A 96 -10.22 -5.89 17.39
N ARG A 97 -9.71 -6.53 18.45
CA ARG A 97 -9.24 -7.92 18.36
C ARG A 97 -10.39 -8.85 17.99
N GLU A 98 -11.56 -8.64 18.60
CA GLU A 98 -12.76 -9.42 18.39
C GLU A 98 -13.26 -9.27 16.95
N GLU A 99 -13.26 -8.04 16.42
CA GLU A 99 -13.59 -7.72 15.03
C GLU A 99 -12.64 -8.43 14.06
N TRP A 100 -11.33 -8.41 14.35
CA TRP A 100 -10.32 -9.08 13.53
C TRP A 100 -10.56 -10.58 13.41
N HIS A 101 -10.86 -11.28 14.52
CA HIS A 101 -11.14 -12.72 14.49
C HIS A 101 -12.39 -13.06 13.67
N VAL A 102 -13.41 -12.19 13.70
CA VAL A 102 -14.61 -12.34 12.86
C VAL A 102 -14.29 -12.10 11.38
N LEU A 103 -13.45 -11.12 11.06
CA LEU A 103 -13.06 -10.81 9.68
C LEU A 103 -12.20 -11.92 9.05
N THR A 104 -11.27 -12.49 9.79
CA THR A 104 -10.39 -13.57 9.28
C THR A 104 -11.13 -14.89 9.11
N SER A 105 -12.05 -15.23 10.02
CA SER A 105 -12.84 -16.46 9.93
C SER A 105 -13.83 -16.49 8.74
N LYS A 106 -14.30 -15.32 8.29
CA LYS A 106 -15.17 -15.20 7.09
C LYS A 106 -14.44 -15.45 5.78
N ASN A 107 -13.14 -15.18 5.69
CA ASN A 107 -12.35 -15.28 4.46
C ASN A 107 -11.79 -16.69 4.19
N HIS A 108 -12.02 -17.65 5.09
CA HIS A 108 -11.57 -19.05 4.97
C HIS A 108 -12.68 -20.03 4.53
N LYS A 109 -13.77 -19.52 3.93
CA LYS A 109 -14.81 -20.34 3.28
C LYS A 109 -14.75 -20.19 1.77
#